data_AF-A0A963GKU2-F1
#
_entry.id   AF-A0A963GKU2-F1
#
_cell.length_a   1.000
_cell.length_b   1.000
_cell.length_c   1.000
_cell.angle_alpha   90.00
_cell.angle_beta   90.00
_cell.angle_gamma   90.00
#
_symmetry.space_group_name_H-M   'P 1'
#
loop_
_entity.id
_entity.type
_entity.pdbx_description
1 polymer ?
#
loop_
_entity_poly.entity_id
_entity_poly.type
_entity_poly.pdbx_seq_one_letter_code
_entity_poly.pdbx_strand_id
1 'polypeptide(L)'
;MRIVSHHFRPAAVLAILLPWAAHAGPAEDAIRAAIAEQTGGAVGVDAVHATPAAGIFEVVSGHQVFHVDASGRYALIDGRMVDMRERRDLTAARLEALRPAGAPIAFDALPLELAIKTVRGNGSRRLAVFEDPSCPMCQRQQAALARLDDVTLYTFTYPVIA
;
A
#
# COMPACT_ATOMS: atom_id res chain seq x y z
N MET A 1 50.56 53.33 2.09
CA MET A 1 51.41 52.12 2.19
C MET A 1 50.51 50.90 1.97
N ARG A 2 50.71 50.23 0.82
CA ARG A 2 50.19 48.96 0.29
C ARG A 2 48.88 48.35 0.84
N ILE A 3 47.85 48.38 0.00
CA ILE A 3 46.65 47.54 0.00
C ILE A 3 47.06 46.12 -0.40
N VAL A 4 46.76 45.11 0.42
CA VAL A 4 47.00 43.69 0.11
C VAL A 4 45.66 43.05 -0.23
N SER A 5 45.44 42.80 -1.52
CA SER A 5 44.29 42.07 -2.06
C SER A 5 44.51 40.56 -1.94
N HIS A 6 43.81 39.90 -1.01
CA HIS A 6 43.78 38.44 -0.93
C HIS A 6 42.79 37.88 -1.96
N HIS A 7 43.32 37.20 -2.98
CA HIS A 7 42.54 36.43 -3.94
C HIS A 7 42.02 35.15 -3.28
N PHE A 8 40.71 35.11 -3.03
CA PHE A 8 39.99 33.93 -2.55
C PHE A 8 39.69 33.02 -3.75
N ARG A 9 40.38 31.87 -3.86
CA ARG A 9 40.09 30.84 -4.88
C ARG A 9 39.03 29.89 -4.29
N PRO A 10 37.82 29.77 -4.86
CA PRO A 10 36.84 28.81 -4.36
C PRO A 10 37.25 27.40 -4.79
N ALA A 11 37.51 26.52 -3.83
CA ALA A 11 37.66 25.09 -4.08
C ALA A 11 36.25 24.50 -4.31
N ALA A 12 36.04 23.92 -5.50
CA ALA A 12 34.83 23.19 -5.82
C ALA A 12 34.71 21.94 -4.95
N VAL A 13 33.73 21.93 -4.03
CA VAL A 13 33.37 20.75 -3.23
C VAL A 13 32.47 19.88 -4.09
N LEU A 14 33.01 18.76 -4.59
CA LEU A 14 32.27 17.72 -5.29
C LEU A 14 31.48 16.91 -4.25
N ALA A 15 30.18 17.19 -4.12
CA ALA A 15 29.29 16.44 -3.25
C ALA A 15 29.01 15.05 -3.86
N ILE A 16 29.65 14.03 -3.30
CA ILE A 16 29.39 12.62 -3.63
C ILE A 16 28.05 12.24 -2.98
N LEU A 17 27.02 12.11 -3.82
CA LEU A 17 25.74 11.51 -3.43
C LEU A 17 25.96 10.00 -3.27
N LEU A 18 26.21 9.55 -2.04
CA LEU A 18 26.17 8.13 -1.69
C LEU A 18 24.70 7.66 -1.72
N PRO A 19 24.33 6.71 -2.60
CA PRO A 19 22.99 6.13 -2.58
C PRO A 19 22.80 5.37 -1.27
N TRP A 20 21.70 5.67 -0.58
CA TRP A 20 21.26 4.96 0.62
C TRP A 20 20.77 3.58 0.20
N ALA A 21 21.68 2.60 0.16
CA ALA A 21 21.29 1.21 0.09
C ALA A 21 20.68 0.83 1.44
N ALA A 22 19.37 0.57 1.45
CA ALA A 22 18.71 -0.11 2.56
C ALA A 22 19.32 -1.51 2.68
N HIS A 23 20.29 -1.66 3.59
CA HIS A 23 20.86 -2.97 3.89
C HIS A 23 19.86 -3.71 4.77
N ALA A 24 19.32 -4.82 4.26
CA ALA A 24 18.62 -5.80 5.09
C ALA A 24 19.56 -6.24 6.22
N GLY A 25 19.04 -6.35 7.44
CA GLY A 25 19.84 -6.72 8.60
C GLY A 25 20.29 -8.19 8.54
N PRO A 26 21.40 -8.58 9.22
CA PRO A 26 21.86 -9.98 9.27
C PRO A 26 20.78 -10.98 9.74
N ALA A 27 19.83 -10.52 10.56
CA ALA A 27 18.71 -11.33 11.04
C ALA A 27 17.64 -11.56 9.96
N GLU A 28 17.39 -10.59 9.09
CA GLU A 28 16.36 -10.67 8.03
C GLU A 28 16.77 -11.69 6.96
N ASP A 29 18.05 -11.69 6.59
CA ASP A 29 18.61 -12.66 5.64
C ASP A 29 18.61 -14.07 6.21
N ALA A 30 18.92 -14.23 7.51
CA ALA A 30 18.88 -15.53 8.18
C ALA A 30 17.46 -16.10 8.22
N ILE A 31 16.44 -15.28 8.50
CA ILE A 31 15.04 -15.70 8.51
C ILE A 31 14.57 -16.08 7.11
N ARG A 32 14.94 -15.30 6.09
CA ARG A 32 14.65 -15.62 4.69
C ARG A 32 15.23 -16.98 4.29
N ALA A 33 16.50 -17.23 4.63
CA ALA A 33 17.15 -18.51 4.38
C ALA A 33 16.46 -19.66 5.13
N ALA A 34 16.11 -19.44 6.40
CA ALA A 34 15.41 -20.44 7.20
C ALA A 34 14.03 -20.79 6.61
N ILE A 35 13.23 -19.80 6.19
CA ILE A 35 11.93 -20.06 5.54
C ILE A 35 12.12 -20.87 4.26
N ALA A 36 13.13 -20.55 3.44
CA ALA A 36 13.40 -21.31 2.22
C ALA A 36 13.78 -22.76 2.52
N GLU A 37 14.62 -23.00 3.54
CA GLU A 37 14.99 -24.35 3.99
C GLU A 37 13.78 -25.14 4.50
N GLN A 38 12.96 -24.55 5.38
CA GLN A 38 11.79 -25.21 5.99
C GLN A 38 10.69 -25.53 4.97
N THR A 39 10.59 -24.74 3.90
CA THR A 39 9.51 -24.85 2.90
C THR A 39 9.96 -25.51 1.60
N GLY A 40 11.25 -25.86 1.46
CA GLY A 40 11.82 -26.33 0.20
C GLY A 40 11.70 -25.30 -0.93
N GLY A 41 11.68 -24.00 -0.59
CA GLY A 41 11.51 -22.90 -1.54
C GLY A 41 10.09 -22.67 -2.03
N ALA A 42 9.07 -23.36 -1.49
CA ALA A 42 7.68 -23.17 -1.88
C ALA A 42 7.11 -21.80 -1.49
N VAL A 43 7.65 -21.19 -0.43
CA VAL A 43 7.23 -19.86 0.03
C VAL A 43 8.19 -18.81 -0.53
N GLY A 44 7.67 -17.95 -1.41
CA GLY A 44 8.37 -16.76 -1.87
C GLY A 44 8.52 -15.78 -0.70
N VAL A 45 9.69 -15.17 -0.56
CA VAL A 45 9.92 -14.12 0.43
C VAL A 45 10.40 -12.91 -0.35
N ASP A 46 9.63 -11.83 -0.32
CA ASP A 46 10.01 -10.56 -0.94
C ASP A 46 10.78 -9.71 0.07
N ALA A 47 10.19 -9.52 1.25
CA ALA A 47 10.78 -8.74 2.33
C ALA A 47 10.54 -9.39 3.70
N VAL A 48 11.47 -9.17 4.62
CA VAL A 48 11.34 -9.53 6.04
C VAL A 48 11.56 -8.26 6.84
N HIS A 49 10.73 -8.03 7.84
CA HIS A 49 10.78 -6.85 8.69
C HIS A 49 10.70 -7.24 10.16
N ALA A 50 11.54 -6.62 10.98
CA ALA A 50 11.38 -6.70 12.43
C ALA A 50 10.07 -6.05 12.86
N THR A 51 9.37 -6.69 13.81
CA THR A 51 8.19 -6.11 14.45
C THR A 51 8.54 -5.52 15.81
N PRO A 52 7.70 -4.64 16.39
CA PRO A 52 7.85 -4.20 17.78
C PRO A 52 7.74 -5.34 18.80
N ALA A 53 7.13 -6.47 18.43
CA ALA A 53 7.06 -7.66 19.27
C ALA A 53 8.35 -8.49 19.12
N ALA A 54 9.12 -8.59 20.20
CA ALA A 54 10.40 -9.29 20.20
C ALA A 54 10.24 -10.76 19.76
N GLY A 55 11.11 -11.20 18.83
CA GLY A 55 11.12 -12.56 18.31
C GLY A 55 10.08 -12.86 17.23
N ILE A 56 9.22 -11.89 16.89
CA ILE A 56 8.25 -12.00 15.80
C ILE A 56 8.70 -11.09 14.66
N PHE A 57 8.72 -11.65 13.46
CA PHE A 57 9.10 -10.97 12.23
C PHE A 57 7.93 -11.02 11.25
N GLU A 58 7.75 -9.94 10.51
CA GLU A 58 6.73 -9.82 9.49
C GLU A 58 7.36 -10.13 8.13
N VAL A 59 6.74 -11.03 7.37
CA VAL A 59 7.22 -11.49 6.07
C VAL A 59 6.22 -11.08 5.00
N VAL A 60 6.73 -10.48 3.95
CA VAL A 60 5.99 -10.13 2.74
C VAL A 60 6.23 -11.18 1.67
N SER A 61 5.15 -11.69 1.11
CA SER A 61 5.15 -12.63 -0.02
C SER A 61 4.06 -12.24 -1.01
N GLY A 62 4.44 -11.61 -2.11
CA GLY A 62 3.54 -10.97 -3.05
C GLY A 62 2.69 -9.90 -2.36
N HIS A 63 1.36 -10.11 -2.36
CA HIS A 63 0.39 -9.21 -1.73
C HIS A 63 -0.07 -9.73 -0.36
N GLN A 64 0.64 -10.69 0.21
CA GLN A 64 0.33 -11.27 1.51
C GLN A 64 1.38 -10.88 2.53
N VAL A 65 0.92 -10.79 3.77
CA VAL A 65 1.75 -10.54 4.95
C VAL A 65 1.45 -11.62 5.96
N PHE A 66 2.48 -12.28 6.46
CA PHE A 66 2.38 -13.27 7.55
C PHE A 66 3.50 -13.05 8.55
N HIS A 67 3.41 -13.67 9.72
CA HIS A 67 4.41 -13.51 10.77
C HIS A 67 5.12 -14.81 11.06
N VAL A 68 6.41 -14.73 11.40
CA VAL A 68 7.23 -15.89 11.76
C VAL A 68 8.01 -15.62 13.03
N ASP A 69 8.41 -16.69 13.69
CA ASP A 69 9.42 -16.62 14.74
C ASP A 69 10.84 -16.52 14.14
N ALA A 70 11.84 -16.22 14.98
CA ALA A 70 13.24 -16.10 14.55
C ALA A 70 13.80 -17.34 13.85
N SER A 71 13.25 -18.53 14.09
CA SER A 71 13.68 -19.77 13.42
C SER A 71 13.08 -19.97 12.03
N GLY A 72 12.07 -19.19 11.64
CA GLY A 72 11.34 -19.37 10.38
C GLY A 72 10.52 -20.66 10.29
N ARG A 73 10.47 -21.47 11.38
CA ARG A 73 9.78 -22.76 11.41
C ARG A 73 8.29 -22.63 11.66
N TYR A 74 7.86 -21.64 12.44
CA TYR A 74 6.46 -21.43 12.78
C TYR A 74 5.96 -20.15 12.14
N ALA A 75 4.85 -20.28 11.39
CA ALA A 75 4.20 -19.16 10.73
C ALA A 75 2.78 -18.94 11.27
N LEU A 76 2.43 -17.67 11.46
CA LEU A 76 1.06 -17.22 11.74
C LEU A 76 0.52 -16.57 10.47
N ILE A 77 -0.40 -17.29 9.81
CA ILE A 77 -1.05 -16.89 8.56
C ILE A 77 -2.39 -16.23 8.92
N ASP A 78 -2.76 -15.17 8.18
CA ASP A 78 -3.96 -14.35 8.42
C ASP A 78 -4.02 -13.67 9.81
N GLY A 79 -2.91 -13.70 10.54
CA GLY A 79 -2.76 -13.01 11.82
C GLY A 79 -2.50 -11.52 11.63
N ARG A 80 -3.15 -10.69 12.44
CA ARG A 80 -2.97 -9.24 12.46
C ARG A 80 -2.20 -8.83 13.71
N MET A 81 -1.13 -8.05 13.53
CA MET A 81 -0.43 -7.43 14.64
C MET A 81 -1.04 -6.06 14.95
N VAL A 82 -1.72 -5.99 16.08
CA VAL A 82 -2.33 -4.75 16.58
C VAL A 82 -1.54 -4.27 17.79
N ASP A 83 -1.00 -3.06 17.71
CA ASP A 83 -0.53 -2.35 18.89
C ASP A 83 -1.75 -1.99 19.74
N MET A 84 -1.90 -2.66 20.88
CA MET A 84 -3.04 -2.46 21.77
C MET A 84 -2.98 -1.14 22.55
N ARG A 85 -1.78 -0.54 22.69
CA ARG A 85 -1.60 0.74 23.37
C ARG A 85 -2.00 1.89 22.46
N GLU A 86 -1.52 1.87 21.22
CA GLU A 86 -1.84 2.87 20.20
C GLU A 86 -3.17 2.57 19.50
N ARG A 87 -3.74 1.37 19.71
CA ARG A 87 -4.91 0.83 18.99
C ARG A 87 -4.72 0.89 17.48
N ARG A 88 -3.50 0.60 17.03
CA ARG A 88 -3.09 0.68 15.63
C ARG A 88 -2.81 -0.70 15.09
N ASP A 89 -3.37 -0.98 13.93
CA ASP A 89 -3.09 -2.21 13.20
C ASP A 89 -1.87 -2.02 12.30
N LEU A 90 -0.77 -2.68 12.67
CA LEU A 90 0.52 -2.56 11.98
C LEU A 90 0.50 -3.34 10.67
N THR A 91 -0.14 -4.51 10.67
CA THR A 91 -0.30 -5.36 9.47
C THR A 91 -1.18 -4.67 8.43
N ALA A 92 -2.24 -3.98 8.84
CA ALA A 92 -3.07 -3.19 7.93
C ALA A 92 -2.27 -2.12 7.20
N ALA A 93 -1.44 -1.38 7.94
CA ALA A 93 -0.59 -0.34 7.37
C ALA A 93 0.40 -0.91 6.36
N ARG A 94 0.94 -2.12 6.62
CA ARG A 94 1.80 -2.81 5.66
C ARG A 94 1.03 -3.26 4.42
N LEU A 95 -0.13 -3.90 4.58
CA LEU A 95 -0.95 -4.35 3.45
C LEU A 95 -1.37 -3.18 2.55
N GLU A 96 -1.69 -2.02 3.13
CA GLU A 96 -1.99 -0.81 2.35
C GLU A 96 -0.76 -0.32 1.57
N ALA A 97 0.43 -0.35 2.18
CA ALA A 97 1.68 0.01 1.51
C ALA A 97 2.07 -0.97 0.38
N LEU A 98 1.69 -2.24 0.49
CA LEU A 98 1.95 -3.29 -0.51
C LEU A 98 0.91 -3.33 -1.62
N ARG A 99 -0.21 -2.62 -1.47
CA ARG A 99 -1.21 -2.55 -2.52
C ARG A 99 -0.51 -2.00 -3.77
N PRO A 100 -0.57 -2.68 -4.94
CA PRO A 100 0.04 -2.17 -6.17
C PRO A 100 -0.49 -0.78 -6.56
N ALA A 101 -1.62 -0.38 -5.95
CA ALA A 101 -2.19 0.95 -5.94
C ALA A 101 -2.03 1.64 -4.57
N GLY A 102 -0.83 1.70 -3.98
CA GLY A 102 -0.55 2.56 -2.81
C GLY A 102 -0.81 4.06 -3.09
N ALA A 103 -1.12 4.42 -4.34
CA ALA A 103 -1.76 5.67 -4.71
C ALA A 103 -3.30 5.51 -4.71
N PRO A 104 -4.05 6.51 -4.20
CA PRO A 104 -5.47 6.63 -4.49
C PRO A 104 -5.69 6.39 -5.99
N ILE A 105 -6.70 5.58 -6.35
CA ILE A 105 -7.06 5.43 -7.76
C ILE A 105 -7.42 6.82 -8.25
N ALA A 106 -6.58 7.39 -9.12
CA ALA A 106 -6.86 8.67 -9.72
C ALA A 106 -8.20 8.54 -10.44
N PHE A 107 -9.16 9.40 -10.10
CA PHE A 107 -10.50 9.29 -10.68
C PHE A 107 -10.44 9.38 -12.21
N ASP A 108 -9.49 10.15 -12.74
CA ASP A 108 -9.27 10.32 -14.18
C ASP A 108 -8.60 9.10 -14.85
N ALA A 109 -8.08 8.16 -14.08
CA ALA A 109 -7.60 6.87 -14.58
C ALA A 109 -8.72 5.83 -14.73
N LEU A 110 -9.94 6.14 -14.27
CA LEU A 110 -11.10 5.29 -14.51
C LEU A 110 -11.52 5.42 -15.98
N PRO A 111 -11.97 4.32 -16.63
CA PRO A 111 -12.47 4.36 -18.00
C PRO A 111 -13.90 4.94 -18.02
N LEU A 112 -14.03 6.25 -17.78
CA LEU A 112 -15.31 6.94 -17.58
C LEU A 112 -16.27 6.79 -18.77
N GLU A 113 -15.75 6.48 -19.96
CA GLU A 113 -16.50 6.13 -21.16
C GLU A 113 -17.31 4.83 -21.04
N LEU A 114 -16.89 3.92 -20.16
CA LEU A 114 -17.60 2.67 -19.86
C LEU A 114 -18.67 2.84 -18.79
N ALA A 115 -18.77 4.02 -18.18
CA ALA A 115 -19.74 4.29 -17.12
C ALA A 115 -21.02 4.93 -17.66
N ILE A 116 -22.14 4.57 -17.04
CA ILE A 116 -23.40 5.28 -17.18
C ILE A 116 -23.30 6.57 -16.35
N LYS A 117 -23.21 7.71 -17.03
CA LYS A 117 -23.08 9.03 -16.40
C LYS A 117 -24.45 9.62 -16.04
N THR A 118 -24.66 9.94 -14.78
CA THR A 118 -25.86 10.66 -14.28
C THR A 118 -25.43 11.95 -13.58
N VAL A 119 -25.94 13.10 -14.02
CA VAL A 119 -25.67 14.40 -13.38
C VAL A 119 -26.88 14.83 -12.56
N ARG A 120 -26.65 15.25 -11.32
CA ARG A 120 -27.67 15.79 -10.40
C ARG A 120 -27.22 17.15 -9.86
N GLY A 121 -28.16 18.10 -9.78
CA GLY A 121 -27.86 19.47 -9.39
C GLY A 121 -26.78 20.10 -10.28
N ASN A 122 -25.78 20.74 -9.67
CA ASN A 122 -24.65 21.34 -10.39
C ASN A 122 -23.53 20.36 -10.77
N GLY A 123 -23.60 19.09 -10.33
CA GLY A 123 -22.64 18.05 -10.70
C GLY A 123 -21.21 18.24 -10.19
N SER A 124 -20.96 19.14 -9.23
CA SER A 124 -19.62 19.53 -8.77
C SER A 124 -18.81 18.40 -8.13
N ARG A 125 -19.47 17.42 -7.51
CA ARG A 125 -18.81 16.25 -6.92
C ARG A 125 -18.80 15.09 -7.91
N ARG A 126 -17.71 14.33 -7.98
CA ARG A 126 -17.59 13.15 -8.84
C ARG A 126 -17.62 11.89 -7.97
N LEU A 127 -18.51 10.95 -8.30
CA LEU A 127 -18.63 9.68 -7.60
C LEU A 127 -18.66 8.53 -8.61
N ALA A 128 -17.72 7.59 -8.47
CA ALA A 128 -17.71 6.36 -9.25
C ALA A 128 -18.35 5.25 -8.41
N VAL A 129 -19.27 4.51 -9.02
CA VAL A 129 -20.08 3.47 -8.36
C VAL A 129 -19.97 2.20 -9.19
N PHE A 130 -19.48 1.11 -8.59
CA PHE A 130 -19.36 -0.20 -9.25
C PHE A 130 -20.46 -1.10 -8.70
N GLU A 131 -21.44 -1.44 -9.54
CA GLU A 131 -22.64 -2.14 -9.12
C GLU A 131 -23.03 -3.25 -10.10
N ASP A 132 -23.67 -4.29 -9.58
CA ASP A 132 -24.28 -5.35 -10.36
C ASP A 132 -25.79 -5.07 -10.50
N PRO A 133 -26.36 -4.97 -11.73
CA PRO A 133 -27.78 -4.76 -11.95
C PRO A 133 -28.69 -5.82 -11.29
N SER A 134 -28.18 -7.04 -11.14
CA SER A 134 -28.89 -8.18 -10.56
C SER A 134 -28.82 -8.22 -9.03
N CYS A 135 -28.05 -7.32 -8.40
CA CYS A 135 -27.87 -7.31 -6.95
C CYS A 135 -28.97 -6.52 -6.21
N PRO A 136 -29.78 -7.15 -5.35
CA PRO A 136 -30.82 -6.46 -4.58
C PRO A 136 -30.27 -5.40 -3.62
N MET A 137 -29.04 -5.56 -3.13
CA MET A 137 -28.40 -4.56 -2.26
C MET A 137 -28.00 -3.32 -3.06
N CYS A 138 -27.46 -3.50 -4.28
CA CYS A 138 -27.15 -2.39 -5.19
C CYS A 138 -28.40 -1.59 -5.53
N GLN A 139 -29.55 -2.24 -5.74
CA GLN A 139 -30.82 -1.54 -5.96
C GLN A 139 -31.23 -0.66 -4.76
N ARG A 140 -31.04 -1.14 -3.52
CA ARG A 140 -31.28 -0.32 -2.31
C ARG A 140 -30.28 0.83 -2.19
N GLN A 141 -29.02 0.60 -2.56
CA GLN A 141 -27.98 1.63 -2.60
C GLN A 141 -28.33 2.73 -3.60
N GLN A 142 -28.84 2.39 -4.78
CA GLN A 142 -29.27 3.37 -5.78
C GLN A 142 -30.36 4.30 -5.24
N ALA A 143 -31.28 3.82 -4.41
CA ALA A 143 -32.27 4.67 -3.76
C ALA A 143 -31.63 5.70 -2.80
N ALA A 144 -30.52 5.35 -2.14
CA ALA A 144 -29.76 6.30 -1.32
C ALA A 144 -28.98 7.29 -2.17
N LEU A 145 -28.30 6.82 -3.22
CA LEU A 145 -27.57 7.66 -4.18
C LEU A 145 -28.50 8.65 -4.90
N ALA A 146 -29.76 8.27 -5.11
CA ALA A 146 -30.76 9.14 -5.73
C ALA A 146 -31.12 10.38 -4.88
N ARG A 147 -30.77 10.40 -3.59
CA ARG A 147 -30.98 11.54 -2.69
C ARG A 147 -29.78 12.48 -2.61
N LEU A 148 -28.70 12.21 -3.37
CA LEU A 148 -27.53 13.08 -3.41
C LEU A 148 -27.73 14.20 -4.43
N ASP A 149 -27.50 15.43 -4.00
CA ASP A 149 -27.48 16.62 -4.86
C ASP A 149 -26.05 16.92 -5.35
N ASP A 150 -25.89 17.80 -6.33
CA ASP A 150 -24.58 18.35 -6.75
C ASP A 150 -23.50 17.28 -6.99
N VAL A 151 -23.87 16.24 -7.73
CA VAL A 151 -23.02 15.07 -7.98
C VAL A 151 -23.16 14.58 -9.42
N THR A 152 -22.03 14.24 -10.01
CA THR A 152 -21.90 13.46 -11.24
C THR A 152 -21.56 12.03 -10.84
N LEU A 153 -22.55 11.13 -10.98
CA LEU A 153 -22.39 9.70 -10.77
C LEU A 153 -21.90 9.04 -12.06
N TYR A 154 -20.86 8.22 -11.94
CA TYR A 154 -20.35 7.33 -12.98
C TYR A 154 -20.61 5.90 -12.52
N THR A 155 -21.71 5.29 -12.99
CA THR A 155 -22.08 3.93 -12.62
C THR A 155 -21.47 2.93 -13.60
N PHE A 156 -20.55 2.11 -13.11
CA PHE A 156 -19.93 1.00 -13.82
C PHE A 156 -20.70 -0.28 -13.52
N THR A 157 -21.22 -0.93 -14.56
CA THR A 157 -21.82 -2.25 -14.44
C THR A 157 -20.75 -3.32 -14.26
N TYR A 158 -20.79 -4.01 -13.13
CA TYR A 158 -19.86 -5.07 -12.77
C TYR A 158 -20.65 -6.32 -12.34
N PRO A 159 -21.04 -7.19 -13.28
CA PRO A 159 -21.89 -8.35 -13.01
C PRO A 159 -21.08 -9.47 -12.37
N VAL A 160 -21.17 -9.60 -11.05
CA VAL A 160 -20.44 -10.60 -10.25
C VAL A 160 -21.33 -11.70 -9.69
N ILE A 161 -22.66 -11.52 -9.71
CA ILE A 161 -23.63 -12.44 -9.10
C ILE A 161 -24.47 -13.15 -10.19
N ALA A 162 -24.01 -13.14 -11.45
CA ALA A 162 -24.70 -13.77 -12.58
C ALA A 162 -24.74 -15.31 -12.50
#